data_AF-A0A7J3G4L4-F1
#
_entry.id   AF-A0A7J3G4L4-F1
#
_cell.length_a   1.000
_cell.length_b   1.000
_cell.length_c   1.000
_cell.angle_alpha   90.00
_cell.angle_beta   90.00
_cell.angle_gamma   90.00
#
_symmetry.space_group_name_H-M   'P 1'
#
loop_
_entity.id
_entity.type
_entity.pdbx_description
1 polymer ?
#
loop_
_entity_poly.entity_id
_entity_poly.type
_entity_poly.pdbx_seq_one_letter_code
_entity_poly.pdbx_strand_id
1 'polypeptide(L)'
;MSLNELQPLVKVRRFRTIPQLIVEWIIGLVAFFSIFIGLLAIRSPLSALPPILFGAVIAYGLMKLRERWSRVPITVYRGGHVSIGRELITRDRISGLQVEDLRTEPGLIIGSSVLNYVNVVDASLNLVDGTRRKLRLLEKDFRKISSFLGNEDTAMAEAS
;
A
#
# COMPACT_ATOMS: atom_id res chain seq x y z
N MET A 1 18.91 17.64 -14.74
CA MET A 1 18.31 16.30 -14.66
C MET A 1 18.21 15.77 -16.08
N SER A 2 18.96 14.72 -16.39
CA SER A 2 19.01 14.14 -17.74
C SER A 2 17.78 13.25 -17.99
N LEU A 3 17.23 13.26 -19.21
CA LEU A 3 16.13 12.36 -19.61
C LEU A 3 16.47 10.88 -19.39
N ASN A 4 17.76 10.53 -19.39
CA ASN A 4 18.24 9.18 -19.15
C ASN A 4 18.13 8.77 -17.65
N GLU A 5 18.15 9.73 -16.74
CA GLU A 5 18.07 9.51 -15.28
C GLU A 5 16.64 9.19 -14.82
N LEU A 6 15.63 9.63 -15.58
CA LEU A 6 14.20 9.42 -15.32
C LEU A 6 13.63 8.18 -16.04
N GLN A 7 14.49 7.34 -16.62
CA GLN A 7 14.05 6.05 -17.12
C GLN A 7 13.75 5.10 -15.95
N PRO A 8 12.55 4.49 -15.90
CA PRO A 8 12.18 3.58 -14.83
C PRO A 8 13.03 2.32 -14.90
N LEU A 9 13.67 1.98 -13.80
CA LEU A 9 14.53 0.80 -13.65
C LEU A 9 13.74 -0.36 -13.05
N VAL A 10 12.94 -0.07 -12.02
CA VAL A 10 12.06 -1.03 -11.37
C VAL A 10 10.72 -0.35 -11.08
N LYS A 11 9.62 -1.00 -11.44
CA LYS A 11 8.25 -0.54 -11.13
C LYS A 11 7.54 -1.60 -10.30
N VAL A 12 7.25 -1.27 -9.05
CA VAL A 12 6.63 -2.16 -8.07
C VAL A 12 5.34 -1.54 -7.56
N ARG A 13 4.47 -2.37 -6.99
CA ARG A 13 3.24 -1.96 -6.33
C ARG A 13 3.29 -2.42 -4.87
N ARG A 14 2.89 -1.57 -3.93
CA ARG A 14 2.78 -2.00 -2.51
C ARG A 14 1.84 -3.20 -2.36
N PHE A 15 2.22 -4.14 -1.50
CA PHE A 15 1.39 -5.31 -1.15
C PHE A 15 0.28 -4.93 -0.15
N ARG A 16 -0.91 -5.51 -0.28
CA ARG A 16 -2.05 -5.29 0.64
C ARG A 16 -2.09 -6.38 1.70
N THR A 17 -2.53 -6.06 2.91
CA THR A 17 -2.67 -7.06 3.98
C THR A 17 -4.04 -7.75 3.90
N ILE A 18 -4.15 -8.99 4.40
CA ILE A 18 -5.43 -9.69 4.55
C ILE A 18 -6.39 -8.93 5.48
N PRO A 19 -5.95 -8.39 6.64
CA PRO A 19 -6.80 -7.54 7.47
C PRO A 19 -7.38 -6.32 6.74
N GLN A 20 -6.60 -5.68 5.85
CA GLN A 20 -7.10 -4.55 5.06
C GLN A 20 -8.22 -4.97 4.10
N LEU A 21 -8.12 -6.15 3.49
CA LEU A 21 -9.18 -6.72 2.66
C LEU A 21 -10.44 -6.99 3.48
N ILE A 22 -10.30 -7.59 4.67
CA ILE A 22 -11.44 -7.88 5.56
C ILE A 22 -12.16 -6.59 5.98
N VAL A 23 -11.41 -5.56 6.36
CA VAL A 23 -11.99 -4.25 6.74
C VAL A 23 -12.69 -3.59 5.54
N GLU A 24 -12.11 -3.63 4.34
CA GLU A 24 -12.77 -3.13 3.11
C GLU A 24 -14.12 -3.85 2.87
N TRP A 25 -14.16 -5.18 3.03
CA TRP A 25 -15.38 -5.97 2.85
C TRP A 25 -16.46 -5.65 3.88
N ILE A 26 -16.10 -5.56 5.17
CA ILE A 26 -17.05 -5.24 6.24
C ILE A 26 -17.67 -3.87 6.02
N ILE A 27 -16.85 -2.85 5.74
CA ILE A 27 -17.34 -1.49 5.50
C ILE A 27 -18.23 -1.44 4.24
N GLY A 28 -17.85 -2.14 3.17
CA GLY A 28 -18.66 -2.24 1.95
C GLY A 28 -20.02 -2.89 2.20
N LEU A 29 -20.05 -3.94 3.03
CA LEU A 29 -21.27 -4.64 3.40
C LEU A 29 -22.20 -3.75 4.25
N VAL A 30 -21.67 -3.01 5.23
CA VAL A 30 -22.44 -2.04 6.02
C VAL A 30 -23.02 -0.93 5.13
N ALA A 31 -22.24 -0.40 4.19
CA ALA A 31 -22.72 0.62 3.25
C ALA A 31 -23.86 0.09 2.38
N PHE A 32 -23.70 -1.13 1.85
CA PHE A 32 -24.71 -1.80 1.02
C PHE A 32 -26.03 -1.99 1.77
N PHE A 33 -25.98 -2.56 2.98
CA PHE A 33 -27.19 -2.76 3.79
C PHE A 33 -27.87 -1.44 4.17
N SER A 34 -27.10 -0.39 4.48
CA SER A 34 -27.65 0.93 4.82
C SER A 34 -28.41 1.55 3.64
N ILE A 35 -27.85 1.47 2.43
CA ILE A 35 -28.52 1.96 1.21
C ILE A 35 -29.74 1.09 0.89
N PHE A 36 -29.63 -0.24 1.01
CA PHE A 36 -30.70 -1.18 0.72
C PHE A 36 -31.92 -0.98 1.65
N ILE A 37 -31.69 -0.82 2.96
CA ILE A 37 -32.75 -0.51 3.93
C ILE A 37 -33.41 0.85 3.61
N GLY A 38 -32.61 1.85 3.23
CA GLY A 38 -33.14 3.15 2.83
C GLY A 38 -34.00 3.10 1.56
N LEU A 39 -33.63 2.27 0.59
CA LEU A 39 -34.44 2.01 -0.60
C LEU A 39 -35.74 1.27 -0.28
N LEU A 40 -35.74 0.33 0.67
CA LEU A 40 -36.97 -0.32 1.15
C LEU A 40 -37.93 0.65 1.85
N ALA A 41 -37.40 1.68 2.50
CA ALA A 41 -38.17 2.71 3.21
C ALA A 41 -38.68 3.86 2.31
N ILE A 42 -38.50 3.80 0.98
CA ILE A 42 -38.84 4.86 0.02
C ILE A 42 -40.30 5.34 0.07
N ARG A 43 -41.21 4.51 0.60
CA ARG A 43 -42.63 4.88 0.77
C ARG A 43 -42.83 6.15 1.60
N SER A 44 -41.86 6.51 2.43
CA SER A 44 -41.83 7.76 3.19
C SER A 44 -40.47 8.44 2.98
N PRO A 45 -40.39 9.54 2.19
CA PRO A 45 -39.12 10.15 1.81
C PRO A 45 -38.30 10.64 3.02
N LEU A 46 -38.97 11.07 4.10
CA LEU A 46 -38.31 11.49 5.34
C LEU A 46 -37.63 10.33 6.09
N SER A 47 -38.13 9.11 5.99
CA SER A 47 -37.52 7.93 6.64
C SER A 47 -36.47 7.25 5.77
N ALA A 48 -36.53 7.42 4.45
CA ALA A 48 -35.57 6.86 3.50
C ALA A 48 -34.25 7.66 3.45
N LEU A 49 -34.32 8.98 3.67
CA LEU A 49 -33.18 9.89 3.52
C LEU A 49 -32.01 9.61 4.48
N PRO A 50 -32.23 9.44 5.81
CA PRO A 50 -31.15 9.19 6.76
C PRO A 50 -30.30 7.94 6.46
N PRO A 51 -30.88 6.74 6.21
CA PRO A 51 -30.08 5.54 5.93
C PRO A 51 -29.36 5.59 4.57
N ILE A 52 -29.94 6.25 3.56
CA ILE A 52 -29.27 6.44 2.26
C ILE A 52 -28.05 7.36 2.41
N LEU A 53 -28.20 8.50 3.09
CA LEU A 53 -27.08 9.42 3.34
C LEU A 53 -25.99 8.75 4.17
N PHE A 54 -26.36 7.99 5.21
CA PHE A 54 -25.42 7.24 6.03
C PHE A 54 -24.63 6.22 5.19
N GLY A 55 -25.32 5.42 4.37
CA GLY A 55 -24.67 4.47 3.47
C GLY A 55 -23.75 5.14 2.44
N ALA A 56 -24.16 6.29 1.90
CA ALA A 56 -23.34 7.08 0.96
C ALA A 56 -22.06 7.65 1.61
N VAL A 57 -22.16 8.16 2.84
CA VAL A 57 -20.99 8.65 3.60
C VAL A 57 -20.02 7.51 3.89
N ILE A 58 -20.51 6.34 4.29
CA ILE A 58 -19.67 5.16 4.51
C ILE A 58 -19.02 4.69 3.21
N ALA A 59 -19.77 4.63 2.11
CA ALA A 59 -19.22 4.27 0.80
C ALA A 59 -18.14 5.27 0.33
N TYR A 60 -18.34 6.56 0.55
CA TYR A 60 -17.34 7.59 0.29
C TYR A 60 -16.10 7.42 1.19
N GLY A 61 -16.29 7.16 2.48
CA GLY A 61 -15.23 6.82 3.41
C GLY A 61 -14.42 5.60 2.97
N LEU A 62 -15.11 4.56 2.49
CA LEU A 62 -14.51 3.35 1.92
C LEU A 62 -13.69 3.68 0.67
N MET A 63 -14.20 4.51 -0.24
CA MET A 63 -13.43 4.97 -1.40
C MET A 63 -12.14 5.68 -0.99
N LYS A 64 -12.22 6.57 0.00
CA LYS A 64 -11.05 7.32 0.50
C LYS A 64 -10.04 6.42 1.23
N LEU A 65 -10.52 5.44 2.00
CA LEU A 65 -9.68 4.40 2.61
C LEU A 65 -9.02 3.53 1.54
N ARG A 66 -9.78 3.11 0.53
CA ARG A 66 -9.29 2.33 -0.59
C ARG A 66 -8.25 3.07 -1.41
N GLU A 67 -8.36 4.39 -1.57
CA GLU A 67 -7.33 5.23 -2.20
C GLU A 67 -6.04 5.28 -1.37
N ARG A 68 -6.17 5.47 -0.04
CA ARG A 68 -5.02 5.44 0.89
C ARG A 68 -4.37 4.07 0.99
N TRP A 69 -5.14 3.00 0.82
CA TRP A 69 -4.70 1.60 0.79
C TRP A 69 -4.52 1.07 -0.65
N SER A 70 -4.68 1.93 -1.65
CA SER A 70 -4.44 1.54 -3.03
C SER A 70 -2.95 1.29 -3.18
N ARG A 71 -2.61 0.32 -4.02
CA ARG A 71 -1.23 -0.11 -4.23
C ARG A 71 -0.42 1.07 -4.77
N VAL A 72 0.18 1.85 -3.88
CA VAL A 72 0.95 3.03 -4.24
C VAL A 72 2.08 2.56 -5.16
N PRO A 73 2.12 3.03 -6.42
CA PRO A 73 3.17 2.63 -7.34
C PRO A 73 4.49 3.16 -6.81
N ILE A 74 5.49 2.29 -6.76
CA ILE A 74 6.86 2.65 -6.41
C ILE A 74 7.68 2.46 -7.67
N THR A 75 8.32 3.53 -8.13
CA THR A 75 9.19 3.48 -9.31
C THR A 75 10.58 3.93 -8.89
N VAL A 76 11.57 3.07 -9.08
CA VAL A 76 12.98 3.44 -8.89
C VAL A 76 13.56 3.76 -10.26
N TYR A 77 14.18 4.93 -10.37
CA TYR A 77 14.76 5.44 -11.61
C TYR A 77 16.27 5.20 -11.67
N ARG A 78 16.84 5.25 -12.87
CA ARG A 78 18.29 5.10 -13.10
C ARG A 78 19.17 6.09 -12.33
N GLY A 79 18.69 7.32 -12.13
CA GLY A 79 19.39 8.31 -11.30
C GLY A 79 19.35 8.04 -9.79
N GLY A 80 18.82 6.89 -9.34
CA GLY A 80 18.66 6.58 -7.92
C GLY A 80 17.50 7.33 -7.26
N HIS A 81 16.65 8.00 -8.05
CA HIS A 81 15.43 8.63 -7.57
C HIS A 81 14.35 7.57 -7.32
N VAL A 82 13.46 7.84 -6.36
CA VAL A 82 12.35 6.95 -6.02
C VAL A 82 11.05 7.74 -6.08
N SER A 83 10.14 7.35 -6.97
CA SER A 83 8.76 7.84 -6.93
C SER A 83 7.91 6.92 -6.08
N ILE A 84 7.15 7.49 -5.15
CA ILE A 84 6.14 6.81 -4.34
C ILE A 84 4.80 7.51 -4.60
N GLY A 85 3.96 6.90 -5.44
CA GLY A 85 2.67 7.47 -5.82
C GLY A 85 2.84 8.70 -6.69
N ARG A 86 2.58 9.88 -6.12
CA ARG A 86 2.75 11.19 -6.77
C ARG A 86 4.00 11.94 -6.28
N GLU A 87 4.64 11.45 -5.23
CA GLU A 87 5.83 12.05 -4.64
C GLU A 87 7.07 11.52 -5.37
N LEU A 88 7.94 12.41 -5.83
CA LEU A 88 9.26 12.07 -6.38
C LEU A 88 10.32 12.43 -5.33
N ILE A 89 11.02 11.43 -4.83
CA ILE A 89 12.10 11.58 -3.86
C ILE A 89 13.42 11.50 -4.62
N THR A 90 14.18 12.60 -4.58
CA THR A 90 15.47 12.72 -5.23
C THR A 90 16.56 11.97 -4.45
N ARG A 91 17.66 11.58 -5.12
CA ARG A 91 18.65 10.64 -4.56
C ARG A 91 19.40 11.24 -3.37
N ASP A 92 19.65 12.54 -3.41
CA ASP A 92 20.25 13.37 -2.37
C ASP A 92 19.43 13.41 -1.08
N ARG A 93 18.11 13.18 -1.16
CA ARG A 93 17.24 13.12 0.01
C ARG A 93 17.15 11.72 0.63
N ILE A 94 17.69 10.70 -0.02
CA ILE A 94 17.61 9.31 0.44
C ILE A 94 18.87 8.99 1.23
N SER A 95 18.71 8.82 2.55
CA SER A 95 19.79 8.37 3.43
C SER A 95 20.02 6.86 3.30
N GLY A 96 18.95 6.07 3.17
CA GLY A 96 19.08 4.63 2.98
C GLY A 96 17.75 3.89 3.01
N LEU A 97 17.82 2.58 2.80
CA LEU A 97 16.70 1.66 2.92
C LEU A 97 17.02 0.66 4.03
N GLN A 98 16.13 0.54 5.01
CA GLN A 98 16.26 -0.38 6.15
C GLN A 98 15.13 -1.40 6.14
N VAL A 99 15.43 -2.65 6.49
CA VAL A 99 14.40 -3.68 6.73
C VAL A 99 13.87 -3.49 8.15
N GLU A 100 12.57 -3.27 8.31
CA GLU A 100 11.92 -3.28 9.63
C GLU A 100 11.48 -4.70 10.00
N ASP A 101 10.92 -5.44 9.03
CA ASP A 101 10.37 -6.77 9.28
C ASP A 101 10.39 -7.62 7.99
N LEU A 102 10.63 -8.91 8.14
CA LEU A 102 10.58 -9.90 7.07
C LEU A 102 9.63 -11.02 7.52
N ARG A 103 8.50 -11.14 6.82
CA ARG A 103 7.49 -12.14 7.15
C ARG A 103 6.92 -12.82 5.92
N THR A 104 6.51 -14.06 6.10
CA THR A 104 5.82 -14.83 5.08
C THR A 104 4.32 -14.63 5.20
N GLU A 105 3.68 -14.21 4.11
CA GLU A 105 2.24 -13.97 4.07
C GLU A 105 1.54 -14.81 3.00
N PRO A 106 0.26 -15.18 3.19
CA PRO A 106 -0.50 -15.84 2.14
C PRO A 106 -0.62 -14.93 0.91
N GLY A 107 -0.06 -15.36 -0.22
CA GLY A 107 -0.09 -14.63 -1.48
C GLY A 107 -1.33 -14.93 -2.31
N LEU A 108 -1.73 -16.21 -2.38
CA LEU A 108 -2.94 -16.64 -3.07
C LEU A 108 -3.75 -17.55 -2.15
N ILE A 109 -5.00 -17.17 -1.90
CA ILE A 109 -5.96 -17.92 -1.10
C ILE A 109 -7.13 -18.28 -2.01
N ILE A 110 -7.49 -19.57 -2.08
CA ILE A 110 -8.69 -20.04 -2.78
C ILE A 110 -9.53 -20.85 -1.78
N GLY A 111 -10.74 -20.39 -1.50
CA GLY A 111 -11.59 -20.98 -0.47
C GLY A 111 -10.92 -20.90 0.91
N SER A 112 -10.81 -22.05 1.59
CA SER A 112 -10.13 -22.19 2.88
C SER A 112 -8.65 -22.57 2.77
N SER A 113 -8.11 -22.69 1.55
CA SER A 113 -6.74 -23.17 1.30
C SER A 113 -5.82 -22.04 0.86
N VAL A 114 -4.65 -21.95 1.49
CA VAL A 114 -3.55 -21.09 1.02
C VAL A 114 -2.78 -21.85 -0.04
N LEU A 115 -2.85 -21.39 -1.29
CA LEU A 115 -2.17 -22.03 -2.42
C LEU A 115 -0.72 -21.59 -2.58
N ASN A 116 -0.39 -20.38 -2.10
CA ASN A 116 0.98 -19.88 -2.15
C ASN A 116 1.24 -18.91 -1.01
N TYR A 117 2.46 -18.96 -0.50
CA TYR A 117 3.01 -18.02 0.47
C TYR A 117 4.06 -17.15 -0.23
N VAL A 118 4.04 -15.85 0.07
CA VAL A 118 5.00 -14.89 -0.47
C VAL A 118 5.76 -14.24 0.68
N ASN A 119 7.06 -14.07 0.49
CA ASN A 119 7.87 -13.31 1.43
C ASN A 119 7.64 -11.82 1.19
N VAL A 120 7.22 -11.14 2.25
CA VAL A 120 6.94 -9.72 2.29
C VAL A 120 7.97 -9.07 3.21
N VAL A 121 8.55 -7.98 2.72
CA VAL A 121 9.47 -7.12 3.47
C VAL A 121 8.74 -5.83 3.77
N ASP A 122 8.62 -5.51 5.05
CA ASP A 122 8.30 -4.16 5.49
C ASP A 122 9.63 -3.41 5.66
N ALA A 123 9.85 -2.41 4.82
CA ALA A 123 11.08 -1.61 4.77
C ALA A 123 10.77 -0.14 5.06
N SER A 124 11.71 0.58 5.67
CA SER A 124 11.67 2.03 5.82
C SER A 124 12.70 2.68 4.90
N LEU A 125 12.21 3.60 4.07
CA LEU A 125 13.08 4.53 3.34
C LEU A 125 13.36 5.71 4.27
N ASN A 126 14.61 5.78 4.75
CA ASN A 126 15.08 6.85 5.61
C ASN A 126 15.50 8.03 4.75
N LEU A 127 14.95 9.20 5.04
CA LEU A 127 15.27 10.45 4.37
C LEU A 127 16.26 11.27 5.21
N VAL A 128 17.06 12.09 4.54
CA VAL A 128 18.08 12.94 5.18
C VAL A 128 17.45 13.95 6.15
N ASP A 129 16.18 14.32 5.94
CA ASP A 129 15.41 15.19 6.82
C ASP A 129 14.91 14.49 8.11
N GLY A 130 15.30 13.23 8.34
CA GLY A 130 14.91 12.43 9.51
C GLY A 130 13.52 11.81 9.39
N THR A 131 12.76 12.12 8.32
CA THR A 131 11.47 11.47 8.09
C THR A 131 11.65 10.07 7.51
N ARG A 132 10.68 9.20 7.78
CA ARG A 132 10.71 7.80 7.33
C ARG A 132 9.48 7.50 6.49
N ARG A 133 9.68 6.84 5.34
CA ARG A 133 8.58 6.34 4.50
C ARG A 133 8.52 4.82 4.58
N LYS A 134 7.48 4.30 5.23
CA LYS A 134 7.22 2.86 5.28
C LYS A 134 6.81 2.34 3.91
N LEU A 135 7.48 1.28 3.47
CA LEU A 135 7.31 0.58 2.21
C LEU A 135 7.01 -0.88 2.54
N ARG A 136 6.06 -1.46 1.81
CA ARG A 136 5.75 -2.89 1.92
C ARG A 136 5.91 -3.51 0.55
N LEU A 137 6.92 -4.35 0.41
CA LEU A 137 7.40 -4.88 -0.85
C LEU A 137 7.45 -6.40 -0.79
N LEU A 138 7.36 -7.06 -1.94
CA LEU A 138 7.76 -8.46 -2.02
C LEU A 138 9.28 -8.54 -1.87
N GLU A 139 9.80 -9.59 -1.23
CA GLU A 139 11.24 -9.76 -1.00
C GLU A 139 12.08 -9.64 -2.28
N LYS A 140 11.60 -10.25 -3.38
CA LYS A 140 12.23 -10.16 -4.71
C LYS A 140 12.33 -8.72 -5.23
N ASP A 141 11.36 -7.88 -4.89
CA ASP A 141 11.30 -6.49 -5.34
C ASP A 141 12.15 -5.61 -4.43
N PHE A 142 12.17 -5.91 -3.12
CA PHE A 142 13.07 -5.30 -2.16
C PHE A 142 14.53 -5.52 -2.56
N ARG A 143 14.96 -6.77 -2.80
CA ARG A 143 16.35 -7.09 -3.19
C ARG A 143 16.80 -6.34 -4.44
N LYS A 144 15.89 -6.20 -5.42
CA LYS A 144 16.17 -5.40 -6.62
C LYS A 144 16.33 -3.91 -6.30
N ILE A 145 15.53 -3.36 -5.41
CA ILE A 145 15.61 -1.93 -5.06
C ILE A 145 16.84 -1.65 -4.19
N SER A 146 17.14 -2.51 -3.21
CA SER A 146 18.27 -2.35 -2.30
C SER A 146 19.61 -2.37 -3.04
N SER A 147 19.76 -3.24 -4.05
CA SER A 147 20.97 -3.30 -4.88
C SER A 147 21.23 -2.00 -5.66
N PHE A 148 20.18 -1.23 -6.02
CA PHE A 148 20.33 0.06 -6.70
C PHE A 148 20.51 1.25 -5.75
N LEU A 149 19.96 1.16 -4.54
CA LEU A 149 20.09 2.23 -3.55
C LEU A 149 21.38 2.13 -2.72
N GLY A 150 22.15 1.04 -2.87
CA GLY A 150 23.52 0.92 -2.37
C GLY A 150 23.64 0.49 -0.90
N ASN A 151 22.69 -0.30 -0.39
CA ASN A 151 22.74 -0.85 0.98
C ASN A 151 22.83 -2.38 0.95
N GLU A 152 23.92 -2.94 0.42
CA GLU A 152 24.20 -4.37 0.60
C GLU A 152 24.76 -4.70 2.00
N ASP A 153 25.33 -3.73 2.74
CA ASP A 153 26.13 -4.04 3.94
C ASP A 153 25.51 -3.68 5.30
N THR A 154 24.38 -2.97 5.37
CA THR A 154 23.76 -2.62 6.67
C THR A 154 22.70 -3.60 7.16
N ALA A 155 22.43 -4.68 6.42
CA ALA A 155 21.41 -5.67 6.77
C ALA A 155 21.91 -6.87 7.61
N MET A 156 23.21 -6.93 7.97
CA MET A 156 23.76 -8.05 8.77
C MET A 156 24.54 -7.64 10.03
N ALA A 157 24.69 -6.34 10.34
CA ALA A 157 25.58 -5.89 11.42
C ALA A 157 24.93 -5.66 12.80
N GLU A 158 23.59 -5.73 12.94
CA GLU A 158 22.91 -5.53 14.23
C GLU A 158 22.27 -6.81 14.82
N ALA A 159 22.63 -7.99 14.30
CA ALA A 159 22.14 -9.29 14.80
C ALA A 159 23.26 -10.23 15.27
N SER A 160 24.39 -9.69 15.75
CA SER A 160 25.47 -10.45 16.40
C SER A 160 25.77 -9.89 17.78
#